data_AF-A0A183G7T2-F1
#
_entry.id   AF-A0A183G7T2-F1
#
_cell.length_a   1.000
_cell.length_b   1.000
_cell.length_c   1.000
_cell.angle_alpha   90.00
_cell.angle_beta   90.00
_cell.angle_gamma   90.00
#
_symmetry.space_group_name_H-M   'P 1'
#
loop_
_entity.id
_entity.type
_entity.pdbx_description
1 polymer ?
#
loop_
_entity_poly.entity_id
_entity_poly.type
_entity_poly.pdbx_seq_one_letter_code
_entity_poly.pdbx_strand_id
1 'polypeptide(L)'
;MPESEALCGKMAIMVNEESKCVGSPQLIKTSHGIGCSIRFRLCSMVGEEKAKVVKCFRSAFPKSVLLETHATLLHFELPPPCDLSQLFHFAGANLSDFVLSFSVSQNSLDQAFVNFVKEQTDPVGQRSKHIAVSSGRCASSPPSLPRNTRSAASTCRCSRSHRCP
;
A
#
# COMPACT_ATOMS: atom_id res chain seq x y z
N MET A 1 -6.56 0.73 2.47
CA MET A 1 -7.09 -0.55 2.97
C MET A 1 -6.61 -0.74 4.41
N PRO A 2 -7.23 -0.03 5.36
CA PRO A 2 -6.85 -0.09 6.79
C PRO A 2 -7.44 -1.29 7.54
N GLU A 3 -8.57 -1.82 7.08
CA GLU A 3 -9.26 -2.94 7.73
C GLU A 3 -8.43 -4.24 7.69
N SER A 4 -7.76 -4.50 6.56
CA SER A 4 -6.91 -5.69 6.42
C SER A 4 -5.64 -5.62 7.27
N GLU A 5 -5.11 -4.43 7.53
CA GLU A 5 -4.00 -4.25 8.46
C GLU A 5 -4.42 -4.49 9.91
N ALA A 6 -5.63 -4.09 10.29
CA ALA A 6 -6.16 -4.30 11.63
C ALA A 6 -6.52 -5.77 11.92
N LEU A 7 -6.95 -6.51 10.89
CA LEU A 7 -7.46 -7.87 11.02
C LEU A 7 -6.43 -8.97 10.70
N CYS A 8 -5.40 -8.69 9.89
CA CYS A 8 -4.44 -9.70 9.45
C CYS A 8 -3.06 -9.52 10.10
N GLY A 9 -2.62 -10.49 10.91
CA GLY A 9 -1.25 -10.52 11.47
C GLY A 9 -0.15 -10.84 10.44
N LYS A 10 -0.54 -11.44 9.30
CA LYS A 10 0.35 -11.77 8.18
C LYS A 10 -0.41 -11.55 6.87
N MET A 11 0.25 -10.96 5.91
CA MET A 11 -0.28 -10.63 4.59
C MET A 11 0.67 -11.16 3.52
N ALA A 12 0.11 -11.41 2.34
CA ALA A 12 0.85 -11.76 1.14
C ALA A 12 0.39 -10.89 -0.02
N ILE A 13 1.34 -10.44 -0.85
CA ILE A 13 1.09 -9.69 -2.08
C ILE A 13 1.46 -10.59 -3.26
N MET A 14 0.50 -10.76 -4.16
CA MET A 14 0.64 -11.57 -5.37
C MET A 14 0.62 -10.66 -6.59
N VAL A 15 1.54 -10.89 -7.52
CA VAL A 15 1.67 -10.16 -8.78
C VAL A 15 1.94 -11.19 -9.87
N ASN A 16 1.12 -11.21 -10.92
CA ASN A 16 1.22 -12.16 -12.04
C ASN A 16 1.30 -13.64 -11.57
N GLU A 17 0.39 -14.05 -10.69
CA GLU A 17 0.30 -15.42 -10.12
C GLU A 17 1.45 -15.82 -9.18
N GLU A 18 2.47 -14.98 -9.00
CA GLU A 18 3.58 -15.23 -8.07
C GLU A 18 3.44 -14.42 -6.78
N SER A 19 3.75 -15.04 -5.63
CA SER A 19 3.86 -14.33 -4.36
C SER A 19 5.14 -13.50 -4.32
N LYS A 20 5.02 -12.17 -4.50
CA LYS A 20 6.17 -11.26 -4.43
C LYS A 20 6.60 -11.00 -3.00
N CYS A 21 5.64 -10.85 -2.08
CA CYS A 21 5.94 -10.49 -0.70
C CYS A 21 5.04 -11.22 0.27
N VAL A 22 5.60 -11.72 1.36
CA VAL A 22 4.86 -12.38 2.43
C VAL A 22 5.44 -11.92 3.76
N GLY A 23 4.60 -11.37 4.66
CA GLY A 23 5.09 -10.81 5.91
C GLY A 23 4.02 -10.13 6.73
N SER A 24 4.41 -9.51 7.85
CA SER A 24 3.50 -8.63 8.57
C SER A 24 3.20 -7.36 7.74
N PRO A 25 2.06 -6.70 7.96
CA PRO A 25 1.74 -5.42 7.33
C PRO A 25 2.90 -4.41 7.43
N GLN A 26 3.58 -4.37 8.57
CA GLN A 26 4.70 -3.48 8.86
C GLN A 26 5.95 -3.84 8.06
N LEU A 27 6.25 -5.14 7.88
CA LEU A 27 7.38 -5.58 7.06
C LEU A 27 7.17 -5.16 5.61
N ILE A 28 5.97 -5.37 5.07
CA ILE A 28 5.62 -4.99 3.70
C ILE A 28 5.75 -3.48 3.48
N LYS A 29 5.26 -2.67 4.43
CA LYS A 29 5.43 -1.20 4.41
C LYS A 29 6.91 -0.78 4.40
N THR A 30 7.75 -1.45 5.17
CA THR A 30 9.17 -1.08 5.30
C THR A 30 10.00 -1.55 4.10
N SER A 31 9.68 -2.72 3.55
CA SER A 31 10.41 -3.33 2.44
C SER A 31 9.99 -2.80 1.06
N HIS A 32 8.74 -2.37 0.90
CA HIS A 32 8.17 -1.99 -0.41
C HIS A 32 7.39 -0.67 -0.38
N GLY A 33 7.34 0.03 0.76
CA GLY A 33 6.79 1.38 0.84
C GLY A 33 7.68 2.39 0.12
N ILE A 34 7.08 3.48 -0.35
CA ILE A 34 7.77 4.54 -1.11
C ILE A 34 8.67 5.40 -0.19
N GLY A 35 8.62 5.22 1.14
CA GLY A 35 9.48 5.93 2.09
C GLY A 35 8.73 6.55 3.27
N CYS A 36 9.04 7.80 3.60
CA CYS A 36 8.30 8.67 4.53
C CYS A 36 8.22 10.08 3.95
N SER A 37 7.09 10.76 4.14
CA SER A 37 6.97 12.18 3.78
C SER A 37 7.00 13.08 5.02
N ILE A 38 7.69 14.20 4.90
CA ILE A 38 7.76 15.25 5.93
C ILE A 38 7.35 16.59 5.34
N ARG A 39 6.47 17.28 6.06
CA ARG A 39 6.00 18.61 5.73
C ARG A 39 6.43 19.57 6.82
N PHE A 40 7.18 20.60 6.45
CA PHE A 40 7.56 21.69 7.34
C PHE A 40 6.67 22.90 7.07
N ARG A 41 6.17 23.52 8.14
CA ARG A 41 5.50 24.81 8.12
C ARG A 41 6.44 25.85 8.72
N LEU A 42 6.84 26.82 7.92
CA LEU A 42 7.80 27.85 8.28
C LEU A 42 7.12 29.09 8.89
N CYS A 43 7.82 29.78 9.79
CA CYS A 43 7.40 31.07 10.32
C CYS A 43 7.60 32.18 9.26
N SER A 44 6.64 32.38 8.36
CA SER A 44 6.60 33.51 7.38
C SER A 44 7.99 33.97 6.87
N MET A 45 8.73 33.05 6.26
CA MET A 45 10.13 33.23 5.87
C MET A 45 10.27 33.86 4.48
N VAL A 46 11.31 34.68 4.28
CA VAL A 46 11.72 35.18 2.95
C VAL A 46 12.41 34.05 2.17
N GLY A 47 12.39 34.10 0.83
CA GLY A 47 12.88 33.01 -0.04
C GLY A 47 14.31 32.51 0.27
N GLU A 48 15.20 33.38 0.77
CA GLU A 48 16.57 33.00 1.14
C GLU A 48 16.63 32.11 2.39
N GLU A 49 15.81 32.39 3.40
CA GLU A 49 15.75 31.60 4.64
C GLU A 49 15.17 30.21 4.35
N LYS A 50 14.18 30.15 3.47
CA LYS A 50 13.64 28.90 2.95
C LYS A 50 14.71 28.05 2.26
N ALA A 51 15.57 28.69 1.45
CA ALA A 51 16.69 28.01 0.78
C ALA A 51 17.72 27.47 1.79
N LYS A 52 17.98 28.18 2.89
CA LYS A 52 18.85 27.69 3.98
C LYS A 52 18.29 26.43 4.63
N VAL A 53 16.99 26.41 4.96
CA VAL A 53 16.31 25.24 5.52
C VAL A 53 16.41 24.04 4.57
N VAL A 54 16.13 24.24 3.29
CA VAL A 54 16.24 23.19 2.27
C VAL A 54 17.67 22.66 2.16
N LYS A 55 18.68 23.53 2.17
CA LYS A 55 20.09 23.15 2.11
C LYS A 55 20.52 22.36 3.36
N CYS A 56 20.11 22.82 4.54
CA CYS A 56 20.37 22.14 5.81
C CYS A 56 19.73 20.74 5.81
N PHE A 57 18.47 20.63 5.40
CA PHE A 57 17.77 19.35 5.33
C PHE A 57 18.41 18.37 4.34
N ARG A 58 18.79 18.84 3.15
CA ARG A 58 19.51 18.03 2.15
C ARG A 58 20.89 17.57 2.63
N SER A 59 21.54 18.34 3.50
CA SER A 59 22.84 17.96 4.07
C SER A 59 22.73 16.79 5.05
N ALA A 60 21.65 16.72 5.82
CA ALA A 60 21.37 15.61 6.73
C ALA A 60 20.75 14.39 6.01
N PHE A 61 19.87 14.65 5.04
CA PHE A 61 19.16 13.62 4.28
C PHE A 61 19.44 13.78 2.78
N PRO A 62 20.61 13.31 2.28
CA PRO A 62 21.02 13.52 0.90
C PRO A 62 20.13 12.82 -0.12
N LYS A 63 19.44 11.75 0.30
CA LYS A 63 18.50 11.00 -0.54
C LYS A 63 17.09 11.59 -0.53
N SER A 64 16.85 12.71 0.14
CA SER A 64 15.54 13.35 0.19
C SER A 64 15.20 14.05 -1.13
N VAL A 65 13.95 13.89 -1.56
CA VAL A 65 13.38 14.55 -2.74
C VAL A 65 12.48 15.67 -2.26
N LEU A 66 12.69 16.88 -2.77
CA LEU A 66 11.81 18.01 -2.52
C LEU A 66 10.65 17.95 -3.52
N LEU A 67 9.45 17.63 -3.05
CA LEU A 67 8.27 17.49 -3.89
C LEU A 67 7.59 18.83 -4.14
N GLU A 68 7.44 19.64 -3.09
CA GLU A 68 6.65 20.86 -3.16
C GLU A 68 7.22 21.96 -2.27
N THR A 69 7.12 23.18 -2.73
CA THR A 69 7.64 24.40 -2.09
C THR A 69 6.62 25.49 -2.31
N HIS A 70 5.62 25.59 -1.43
CA HIS A 70 4.51 26.52 -1.61
C HIS A 70 4.37 27.47 -0.42
N ALA A 71 4.49 28.78 -0.64
CA ALA A 71 4.46 29.81 0.41
C ALA A 71 5.38 29.43 1.60
N THR A 72 4.79 29.12 2.76
CA THR A 72 5.47 28.73 3.99
C THR A 72 5.58 27.20 4.19
N LEU A 73 5.16 26.40 3.22
CA LEU A 73 5.19 24.95 3.27
C LEU A 73 6.34 24.37 2.43
N LEU A 74 7.07 23.44 3.02
CA LEU A 74 8.07 22.59 2.35
C LEU A 74 7.65 21.13 2.51
N HIS A 75 7.61 20.40 1.41
CA HIS A 75 7.27 18.99 1.40
C HIS A 75 8.43 18.16 0.84
N PHE A 76 8.97 17.28 1.68
CA PHE A 76 10.01 16.33 1.30
C PHE A 76 9.52 14.90 1.38
N GLU A 77 10.08 14.08 0.51
CA GLU A 77 9.93 12.63 0.52
C GLU A 77 11.30 12.00 0.74
N LEU A 78 11.40 11.10 1.71
CA LEU A 78 12.61 10.36 2.05
C LEU A 78 12.42 8.91 1.66
N PRO A 79 13.36 8.28 0.94
CA PRO A 79 13.27 6.86 0.62
C PRO A 79 13.45 6.00 1.88
N PRO A 80 12.93 4.76 1.87
CA PRO A 80 13.18 3.81 2.96
C PRO A 80 14.66 3.35 2.96
N PRO A 81 15.25 2.99 4.11
CA PRO A 81 14.68 3.03 5.46
C PRO A 81 14.69 4.45 6.05
N CYS A 82 13.60 4.84 6.73
CA CYS A 82 13.48 6.16 7.34
C CYS A 82 13.64 6.06 8.86
N ASP A 83 14.69 6.66 9.41
CA ASP A 83 14.85 6.81 10.85
C ASP A 83 14.09 8.04 11.34
N LEU A 84 12.90 7.79 11.89
CA LEU A 84 12.04 8.84 12.45
C LEU A 84 12.69 9.54 13.65
N SER A 85 13.48 8.81 14.45
CA SER A 85 14.14 9.40 15.63
C SER A 85 15.13 10.47 15.21
N GLN A 86 16.00 10.13 14.25
CA GLN A 86 16.95 11.08 13.68
C GLN A 86 16.24 12.26 13.00
N LEU A 87 15.15 12.00 12.28
CA LEU A 87 14.36 13.03 11.59
C LEU A 87 13.76 14.05 12.56
N PHE A 88 13.10 13.58 13.62
CA PHE A 88 12.49 14.45 14.62
C PHE A 88 13.55 15.20 15.43
N HIS A 89 14.64 14.53 15.81
CA HIS A 89 15.74 15.18 16.51
C HIS A 89 16.40 16.25 15.63
N PHE A 90 16.66 15.96 14.36
CA PHE A 90 17.24 16.92 13.42
C PHE A 90 16.32 18.14 13.22
N ALA A 91 15.02 17.91 13.02
CA ALA A 91 14.04 18.98 12.88
C ALA A 91 13.94 19.86 14.13
N GLY A 92 13.95 19.25 15.32
CA GLY A 92 13.90 19.97 16.59
C GLY A 92 15.19 20.73 16.93
N ALA A 93 16.36 20.21 16.55
CA ALA A 93 17.63 20.81 16.92
C ALA A 93 18.14 21.86 15.91
N ASN A 94 17.94 21.63 14.61
CA ASN A 94 18.53 22.48 13.55
C ASN A 94 17.52 23.45 12.93
N LEU A 95 16.22 23.18 13.07
CA LEU A 95 15.18 23.93 12.38
C LEU A 95 14.16 24.58 13.34
N SER A 96 14.36 24.48 14.66
CA SER A 96 13.46 25.04 15.69
C SER A 96 13.20 26.53 15.52
N ASP A 97 14.22 27.30 15.14
CA ASP A 97 14.10 28.75 14.96
C ASP A 97 13.30 29.15 13.70
N PHE A 98 13.21 28.24 12.72
CA PHE A 98 12.61 28.52 11.41
C PHE A 98 11.26 27.83 11.18
N VAL A 99 11.00 26.71 11.87
CA VAL A 99 9.84 25.84 11.67
C VAL A 99 8.84 26.03 12.81
N LEU A 100 7.62 26.43 12.45
CA LEU A 100 6.50 26.57 13.39
C LEU A 100 5.90 25.20 13.77
N SER A 101 5.77 24.31 12.78
CA SER A 101 5.25 22.95 12.99
C SER A 101 5.74 22.05 11.87
N PHE A 102 6.08 20.81 12.18
CA PHE A 102 6.32 19.77 11.19
C PHE A 102 5.31 18.63 11.33
N SER A 103 5.02 17.97 10.22
CA SER A 103 4.17 16.79 10.15
C SER A 103 4.90 15.72 9.38
N VAL A 104 5.00 14.53 9.97
CA VAL A 104 5.56 13.35 9.32
C VAL A 104 4.43 12.38 9.04
N SER A 105 4.40 11.83 7.83
CA SER A 105 3.44 10.83 7.41
C SER A 105 4.21 9.64 6.84
N GLN A 106 4.03 8.47 7.46
CA GLN A 106 4.59 7.23 6.94
C GLN A 106 3.69 6.70 5.83
N ASN A 107 4.31 6.08 4.84
CA ASN A 107 3.63 5.59 3.66
C ASN A 107 2.70 4.44 4.07
N SER A 108 1.47 4.49 3.56
CA SER A 108 0.46 3.49 3.88
C SER A 108 0.74 2.19 3.12
N LEU A 109 0.13 1.11 3.60
CA LEU A 109 0.16 -0.19 2.94
C LEU A 109 -0.41 -0.08 1.52
N ASP A 110 -1.38 0.82 1.31
CA ASP A 110 -1.93 1.13 0.00
C ASP A 110 -0.89 1.62 -1.01
N GLN A 111 0.06 2.45 -0.58
CA GLN A 111 1.12 2.91 -1.48
C GLN A 111 2.08 1.78 -1.87
N ALA A 112 2.39 0.87 -0.93
CA ALA A 112 3.16 -0.33 -1.26
C ALA A 112 2.38 -1.16 -2.30
N PHE A 113 1.07 -1.38 -2.10
CA PHE A 113 0.22 -2.05 -3.08
C PHE A 113 0.22 -1.37 -4.46
N VAL A 114 0.12 -0.05 -4.53
CA VAL A 114 0.16 0.68 -5.82
C VAL A 114 1.47 0.40 -6.57
N ASN A 115 2.60 0.28 -5.88
CA ASN A 115 3.86 -0.09 -6.53
C ASN A 115 3.80 -1.50 -7.13
N PHE A 116 3.26 -2.48 -6.40
CA PHE A 116 3.10 -3.84 -6.94
C PHE A 116 2.11 -3.92 -8.10
N VAL A 117 1.05 -3.12 -8.07
CA VAL A 117 0.08 -3.05 -9.19
C VAL A 117 0.75 -2.50 -10.44
N LYS A 118 1.69 -1.54 -10.33
CA LYS A 118 2.46 -1.06 -11.49
C LYS A 118 3.34 -2.15 -12.11
N GLU A 119 3.73 -3.16 -11.34
CA GLU A 119 4.50 -4.32 -11.82
C GLU A 119 3.60 -5.42 -12.41
N GLN A 120 2.28 -5.35 -12.20
CA GLN A 120 1.36 -6.25 -12.89
C GLN A 120 1.45 -5.98 -14.39
N THR A 121 1.85 -7.00 -15.13
CA THR A 121 1.81 -6.97 -16.59
C THR A 121 0.50 -7.63 -16.97
N ASP A 122 -0.42 -6.88 -17.58
CA ASP A 122 -1.65 -7.46 -18.09
C ASP A 122 -1.30 -8.61 -19.06
N PRO A 123 -1.82 -9.83 -18.86
CA PRO A 123 -1.85 -10.82 -19.93
C PRO A 123 -2.94 -10.40 -20.93
N VAL A 124 -2.71 -9.34 -21.70
CA VAL A 124 -3.52 -8.99 -22.87
C VAL A 124 -2.69 -9.15 -24.13
N GLY A 125 -2.57 -10.40 -24.55
CA GLY A 125 -2.86 -10.77 -25.93
C GLY A 125 -4.30 -11.27 -26.01
N GLN A 126 -5.19 -10.45 -26.59
CA GLN A 126 -6.56 -10.78 -27.02
C GLN A 126 -7.56 -11.34 -25.99
N ARG A 127 -8.44 -10.46 -25.49
CA ARG A 127 -9.87 -10.75 -25.56
C ARG A 127 -10.63 -9.47 -25.92
N SER A 128 -11.09 -9.44 -27.17
CA SER A 128 -11.80 -8.32 -27.78
C SER A 128 -12.94 -7.80 -26.90
N LYS A 129 -13.03 -6.48 -26.92
CA LYS A 129 -14.20 -5.68 -26.58
C LYS A 129 -15.44 -6.28 -27.23
N HIS A 130 -16.35 -6.80 -26.42
CA HIS A 130 -17.78 -6.80 -26.73
C HIS A 130 -18.59 -6.71 -25.44
N ILE A 131 -18.49 -5.56 -24.76
CA ILE A 131 -19.58 -5.12 -23.88
C ILE A 131 -20.50 -4.30 -24.78
N ALA A 132 -21.45 -4.97 -25.42
CA ALA A 132 -22.62 -4.30 -25.95
C ALA A 132 -23.47 -3.87 -24.76
N VAL A 133 -23.58 -2.56 -24.57
CA VAL A 133 -24.63 -1.95 -23.76
C VAL A 133 -25.97 -2.28 -24.44
N SER A 134 -26.83 -3.01 -23.73
CA SER A 134 -28.26 -3.01 -23.98
C SER A 134 -29.02 -2.91 -22.66
N SER A 135 -29.29 -1.67 -22.26
CA SER A 135 -30.40 -1.34 -21.38
C SER A 135 -31.72 -1.63 -22.09
N GLY A 136 -32.54 -2.55 -21.58
CA GLY A 136 -33.92 -2.70 -22.07
C GLY A 136 -34.71 -3.94 -21.63
N ARG A 137 -35.56 -3.73 -20.60
CA ARG A 137 -36.90 -4.31 -20.35
C ARG A 137 -37.05 -5.70 -19.69
N CYS A 138 -38.10 -5.74 -18.85
CA CYS A 138 -38.59 -6.81 -17.99
C CYS A 138 -39.42 -7.89 -18.71
N ALA A 139 -39.72 -8.97 -17.93
CA ALA A 139 -40.70 -10.05 -18.12
C ALA A 139 -40.22 -11.20 -19.04
N SER A 140 -40.38 -12.50 -18.75
CA SER A 140 -41.29 -13.24 -17.86
C SER A 140 -40.82 -14.71 -17.72
N SER A 141 -41.05 -15.29 -16.52
CA SER A 141 -41.25 -16.73 -16.19
C SER A 141 -40.19 -17.81 -16.56
N PRO A 142 -39.77 -18.66 -15.61
CA PRO A 142 -39.12 -19.95 -15.92
C PRO A 142 -40.13 -21.13 -15.95
N PRO A 143 -40.02 -22.10 -16.86
CA PRO A 143 -40.74 -23.37 -16.75
C PRO A 143 -39.90 -24.45 -16.03
N SER A 144 -40.51 -24.98 -14.97
CA SER A 144 -40.51 -26.37 -14.44
C SER A 144 -39.27 -27.28 -14.56
N LEU A 145 -38.76 -27.67 -13.38
CA LEU A 145 -38.06 -28.95 -13.13
C LEU A 145 -38.99 -30.16 -13.33
N PRO A 146 -38.42 -31.36 -13.56
CA PRO A 146 -38.93 -32.58 -12.96
C PRO A 146 -38.05 -33.04 -11.78
N ARG A 147 -38.76 -33.49 -10.75
CA ARG A 147 -38.31 -34.07 -9.49
C ARG A 147 -38.53 -35.58 -9.55
N ASN A 148 -37.55 -36.37 -9.14
CA ASN A 148 -37.68 -37.64 -8.38
C ASN A 148 -36.35 -38.43 -8.45
N THR A 149 -35.88 -39.21 -7.48
CA THR A 149 -36.14 -39.48 -6.05
C THR A 149 -35.08 -40.51 -5.66
N ARG A 150 -34.52 -40.40 -4.44
CA ARG A 150 -34.07 -41.48 -3.51
C ARG A 150 -33.29 -42.67 -4.13
N SER A 151 -32.12 -43.08 -3.64
CA SER A 151 -31.87 -43.56 -2.28
C SER A 151 -30.44 -44.13 -2.19
N ALA A 152 -30.02 -44.39 -0.95
CA ALA A 152 -29.01 -45.35 -0.50
C ALA A 152 -27.64 -44.78 -0.09
N ALA A 153 -27.54 -44.66 1.22
CA ALA A 153 -26.33 -44.58 2.00
C ALA A 153 -25.30 -45.64 1.63
N SER A 154 -24.02 -45.29 1.68
CA SER A 154 -22.97 -46.25 2.01
C SER A 154 -21.89 -45.57 2.86
N THR A 155 -21.55 -46.29 3.91
CA THR A 155 -20.79 -45.89 5.09
C THR A 155 -19.30 -46.00 4.79
N CYS A 156 -18.56 -44.90 4.72
CA CYS A 156 -17.09 -44.96 4.64
C CYS A 156 -16.50 -45.28 6.03
N ARG A 157 -16.27 -46.56 6.26
CA ARG A 157 -15.54 -47.13 7.39
C ARG A 157 -14.03 -46.96 7.16
N CYS A 158 -13.41 -45.96 7.78
CA CYS A 158 -11.94 -45.87 7.84
C CYS A 158 -11.40 -46.95 8.78
N SER A 159 -10.69 -47.93 8.21
CA SER A 159 -10.03 -49.01 8.93
C SER A 159 -8.53 -48.69 9.05
N ARG A 160 -8.03 -48.71 10.29
CA ARG A 160 -6.60 -48.78 10.65
C ARG A 160 -5.87 -49.88 9.88
N SER A 161 -4.66 -49.60 9.37
CA SER A 161 -3.44 -50.40 9.60
C SER A 161 -2.23 -49.93 8.76
N HIS A 162 -1.02 -50.24 9.27
CA HIS A 162 0.35 -50.05 8.74
C HIS A 162 1.00 -48.71 9.13
N ARG A 163 1.86 -48.62 10.17
CA ARG A 163 3.08 -49.38 10.54
C ARG A 163 4.12 -49.30 9.43
N CYS A 164 5.05 -48.35 9.59
CA CYS A 164 6.28 -48.18 8.81
C CYS A 164 7.48 -48.17 9.78
N PRO A 165 8.67 -48.53 9.28
CA PRO A 165 9.81 -49.05 10.06
C PRO A 165 10.54 -48.00 10.91
#